data_AF-A0A2S5IVW6-F1
#
_entry.id   AF-A0A2S5IVW6-F1
#
_cell.length_a   1.000
_cell.length_b   1.000
_cell.length_c   1.000
_cell.angle_alpha   90.00
_cell.angle_beta   90.00
_cell.angle_gamma   90.00
#
_symmetry.space_group_name_H-M   'P 1'
#
loop_
_entity.id
_entity.type
_entity.pdbx_description
1 polymer ?
#
loop_
_entity_poly.entity_id
_entity_poly.type
_entity_poly.pdbx_seq_one_letter_code
_entity_poly.pdbx_strand_id
1 'polypeptide(L)'
;MDGGMQGGASSEAWADVSSEVTAMAARLRWHAGQLGDVRRHALSVGLLSWESPAGGNFRTYLAERSEELGRTVDQLESAAQELGAFAGVVRDAEERQHGAGL
;
A
#
# COMPACT_ATOMS: atom_id res chain seq x y z
N MET A 1 -10.22 -34.35 -40.05
CA MET A 1 -9.21 -33.27 -40.01
C MET A 1 -9.88 -32.13 -39.27
N ASP A 2 -9.79 -32.13 -37.94
CA ASP A 2 -10.37 -31.08 -37.09
C ASP A 2 -9.22 -30.35 -36.41
N GLY A 3 -8.79 -29.26 -37.04
CA GLY A 3 -7.82 -28.31 -36.50
C GLY A 3 -8.54 -27.13 -35.87
N GLY A 4 -8.98 -27.29 -34.62
CA GLY A 4 -9.49 -26.18 -33.81
C GLY A 4 -8.34 -25.30 -33.34
N MET A 5 -8.08 -24.21 -34.06
CA MET A 5 -7.14 -23.16 -33.70
C MET A 5 -7.62 -22.47 -32.40
N GLN A 6 -6.96 -22.77 -31.28
CA GLN A 6 -6.97 -21.91 -30.10
C GLN A 6 -6.06 -20.72 -30.39
N GLY A 7 -6.66 -19.61 -30.80
CA GLY A 7 -5.96 -18.36 -31.06
C GLY A 7 -6.77 -17.19 -30.54
N GLY A 8 -6.66 -16.90 -29.24
CA GLY A 8 -7.33 -15.73 -28.67
C GLY A 8 -7.37 -15.74 -27.15
N ALA A 9 -6.24 -15.58 -26.47
CA ALA A 9 -6.22 -15.31 -25.03
C ALA A 9 -4.96 -14.55 -24.54
N SER A 10 -4.17 -13.96 -25.45
CA SER A 10 -2.91 -13.28 -25.09
C SER A 10 -3.01 -11.75 -25.07
N SER A 11 -4.16 -11.18 -25.42
CA SER A 11 -4.33 -9.73 -25.58
C SER A 11 -4.72 -8.98 -24.30
N GLU A 12 -4.92 -9.67 -23.17
CA GLU A 12 -5.54 -9.06 -21.97
C GLU A 12 -4.64 -9.09 -20.72
N ALA A 13 -3.77 -10.11 -20.55
CA ALA A 13 -2.98 -10.30 -19.34
C ALA A 13 -1.98 -9.18 -19.01
N TRP A 14 -1.59 -8.40 -20.02
CA TRP A 14 -0.64 -7.29 -19.84
C TRP A 14 -1.33 -6.02 -19.38
N ALA A 15 -2.55 -5.72 -19.85
CA ALA A 15 -3.31 -4.53 -19.45
C ALA A 15 -3.78 -4.58 -17.97
N ASP A 16 -3.76 -5.77 -17.36
CA ASP A 16 -4.11 -5.98 -15.96
C ASP A 16 -2.96 -5.60 -15.00
N VAL A 17 -1.71 -5.56 -15.46
CA VAL A 17 -0.55 -5.42 -14.56
C VAL A 17 -0.46 -4.01 -13.98
N SER A 18 -0.56 -2.95 -14.80
CA SER A 18 -0.56 -1.57 -14.28
C SER A 18 -1.74 -1.29 -13.32
N SER A 19 -2.89 -1.90 -13.60
CA SER A 19 -4.09 -1.85 -12.75
C SER A 19 -3.87 -2.57 -11.41
N GLU A 20 -3.30 -3.77 -11.43
CA GLU A 20 -3.01 -4.55 -10.23
C GLU A 20 -1.99 -3.84 -9.33
N VAL A 21 -0.91 -3.31 -9.90
CA VAL A 21 0.09 -2.52 -9.16
C VAL A 21 -0.55 -1.28 -8.54
N THR A 22 -1.43 -0.59 -9.28
CA THR A 22 -2.19 0.56 -8.76
C THR A 22 -3.07 0.17 -7.58
N ALA A 23 -3.77 -0.98 -7.69
CA ALA A 23 -4.58 -1.51 -6.60
C ALA A 23 -3.73 -1.87 -5.38
N MET A 24 -2.52 -2.42 -5.57
CA MET A 24 -1.59 -2.70 -4.48
C MET A 24 -1.15 -1.41 -3.76
N ALA A 25 -0.78 -0.37 -4.52
CA ALA A 25 -0.46 0.94 -3.96
C ALA A 25 -1.63 1.53 -3.15
N ALA A 26 -2.87 1.38 -3.63
CA ALA A 26 -4.06 1.82 -2.91
C ALA A 26 -4.26 1.05 -1.59
N ARG A 27 -4.04 -0.27 -1.57
CA ARG A 27 -4.10 -1.08 -0.35
C ARG A 27 -3.05 -0.65 0.67
N LEU A 28 -1.82 -0.36 0.24
CA LEU A 28 -0.78 0.14 1.14
C LEU A 28 -1.16 1.47 1.78
N ARG A 29 -1.70 2.43 1.01
CA ARG A 29 -2.21 3.70 1.55
C ARG A 29 -3.36 3.49 2.53
N TRP A 30 -4.26 2.56 2.22
CA TRP A 30 -5.36 2.23 3.13
C TRP A 30 -4.83 1.69 4.46
N HIS A 31 -3.87 0.74 4.43
CA HIS A 31 -3.23 0.22 5.64
C HIS A 31 -2.46 1.31 6.42
N ALA A 32 -1.74 2.19 5.71
CA ALA A 32 -1.06 3.34 6.33
C ALA A 32 -2.07 4.23 7.08
N GLY A 33 -3.22 4.52 6.48
CA GLY A 33 -4.30 5.27 7.12
C GLY A 33 -4.83 4.58 8.38
N GLN A 34 -5.09 3.27 8.32
CA GLN A 34 -5.55 2.50 9.49
C GLN A 34 -4.53 2.53 10.64
N LEU A 35 -3.24 2.35 10.34
CA LEU A 35 -2.18 2.43 11.36
C LEU A 35 -2.01 3.85 11.90
N GLY A 36 -2.17 4.87 11.06
CA GLY A 36 -2.18 6.27 11.47
C GLY A 36 -3.28 6.59 12.47
N ASP A 37 -4.47 6.02 12.29
CA ASP A 37 -5.60 6.19 13.22
C ASP A 37 -5.37 5.45 14.53
N VAL A 38 -4.83 4.22 14.49
CA VAL A 38 -4.41 3.48 15.70
C VAL A 38 -3.36 4.28 16.48
N ARG A 39 -2.34 4.81 15.80
CA ARG A 39 -1.30 5.65 16.42
C ARG A 39 -1.90 6.89 17.07
N ARG A 40 -2.83 7.57 16.39
CA ARG A 40 -3.50 8.76 16.92
C ARG A 40 -4.29 8.44 18.19
N HIS A 41 -4.97 7.30 18.20
CA HIS A 41 -5.70 6.82 19.37
C HIS A 41 -4.75 6.43 20.52
N ALA A 42 -3.64 5.76 20.23
CA ALA A 42 -2.62 5.43 21.24
C ALA A 42 -2.06 6.71 21.90
N LEU A 43 -1.76 7.74 21.09
CA LEU A 43 -1.29 9.03 21.60
C LEU A 43 -2.33 9.74 22.45
N SER A 44 -3.63 9.69 22.07
CA SER A 44 -4.68 10.33 22.88
C SER A 44 -4.87 9.65 24.23
N VAL A 45 -4.76 8.32 24.29
CA VAL A 45 -4.76 7.55 25.56
C VAL A 45 -3.54 7.89 26.41
N GLY A 46 -2.38 8.11 25.79
CA GLY A 46 -1.14 8.50 26.47
C GLY A 46 -1.18 9.88 27.15
N LEU A 47 -2.14 10.74 26.77
CA LEU A 47 -2.38 12.06 27.37
C LEU A 47 -3.28 12.03 28.61
N LEU A 48 -3.93 10.90 28.91
CA LEU A 48 -4.74 10.76 30.12
C LEU A 48 -3.86 10.78 31.39
N SER A 49 -4.45 11.12 32.54
CA SER A 49 -3.72 11.07 33.82
C SER A 49 -3.53 9.62 34.25
N TRP A 50 -2.27 9.24 34.46
CA TRP A 50 -1.83 7.90 34.84
C TRP A 50 -0.90 8.01 36.05
N GLU A 51 -1.47 8.11 37.26
CA GLU A 51 -0.72 8.46 38.49
C GLU A 51 0.00 7.28 39.17
N SER A 52 -0.23 6.06 38.70
CA SER A 52 0.44 4.87 39.24
C SER A 52 1.75 4.58 38.50
N PRO A 53 2.71 3.86 39.14
CA PRO A 53 3.90 3.37 38.45
C PRO A 53 3.59 2.53 37.21
N ALA A 54 2.53 1.71 37.27
CA ALA A 54 2.05 0.94 36.13
C ALA A 54 1.56 1.85 34.98
N GLY A 55 0.89 2.94 35.34
CA GLY A 55 0.46 3.98 34.39
C GLY A 55 1.63 4.70 33.72
N GLY A 56 2.68 5.03 34.48
CA GLY A 56 3.93 5.56 33.93
C GLY A 56 4.56 4.63 32.89
N ASN A 57 4.70 3.34 33.22
CA ASN A 57 5.22 2.33 32.30
C ASN A 57 4.37 2.19 31.03
N PHE A 58 3.04 2.23 31.17
CA PHE A 58 2.13 2.15 30.04
C PHE A 58 2.27 3.35 29.09
N ARG A 59 2.44 4.57 29.62
CA ARG A 59 2.68 5.76 28.79
C ARG A 59 3.99 5.67 28.01
N THR A 60 5.07 5.20 28.64
CA THR A 60 6.35 4.96 27.96
C THR A 60 6.19 3.95 26.84
N TYR A 61 5.53 2.82 27.12
CA TYR A 61 5.23 1.80 26.11
C TYR A 61 4.43 2.37 24.92
N LEU A 62 3.36 3.15 25.20
CA LEU A 62 2.55 3.76 24.15
C LEU A 62 3.36 4.75 23.29
N ALA A 63 4.28 5.51 23.87
CA ALA A 63 5.15 6.42 23.13
C ALA A 63 6.05 5.64 22.16
N GLU A 64 6.74 4.61 22.64
CA GLU A 64 7.61 3.76 21.81
C GLU A 64 6.83 3.06 20.69
N ARG A 65 5.66 2.49 20.99
CA ARG A 65 4.81 1.87 19.97
C ARG A 65 4.29 2.90 18.96
N SER A 66 3.99 4.11 19.40
CA SER A 66 3.53 5.18 18.49
C SER A 66 4.63 5.67 17.55
N GLU A 67 5.89 5.64 17.98
CA GLU A 67 7.05 5.92 17.12
C GLU A 67 7.30 4.81 16.10
N GLU A 68 7.21 3.54 16.52
CA GLU A 68 7.27 2.39 15.62
C GLU A 68 6.17 2.44 14.56
N LEU A 69 4.91 2.66 14.97
CA LEU A 69 3.79 2.81 14.06
C LEU A 69 4.01 3.96 13.08
N GLY A 70 4.56 5.10 13.53
CA GLY A 70 4.90 6.21 12.65
C GLY A 70 5.87 5.79 11.54
N ARG A 71 6.97 5.12 11.91
CA ARG A 71 7.93 4.61 10.92
C ARG A 71 7.31 3.60 9.94
N THR A 72 6.42 2.73 10.42
CA THR A 72 5.72 1.79 9.54
C THR A 72 4.77 2.50 8.57
N VAL A 73 4.06 3.54 9.03
CA VAL A 73 3.21 4.38 8.15
C VAL A 73 4.05 5.02 7.06
N ASP A 74 5.18 5.64 7.41
CA ASP A 74 6.08 6.29 6.44
C ASP A 74 6.62 5.29 5.39
N GLN A 75 6.93 4.05 5.81
CA GLN A 75 7.37 2.98 4.91
C GLN A 75 6.26 2.54 3.95
N LEU A 76 5.03 2.39 4.44
CA LEU A 76 3.88 2.01 3.60
C LEU A 76 3.54 3.11 2.59
N GLU A 77 3.62 4.38 2.99
CA GLU A 77 3.39 5.52 2.10
C GLU A 77 4.47 5.62 1.02
N SER A 78 5.75 5.44 1.41
CA SER A 78 6.88 5.42 0.47
C SER A 78 6.73 4.28 -0.54
N ALA A 79 6.43 3.06 -0.08
CA ALA A 79 6.21 1.92 -0.96
C ALA A 79 5.00 2.14 -1.90
N ALA A 80 3.91 2.74 -1.41
CA ALA A 80 2.77 3.07 -2.24
C ALA A 80 3.09 4.14 -3.31
N GLN A 81 3.97 5.09 -3.00
CA GLN A 81 4.46 6.08 -3.95
C GLN A 81 5.32 5.43 -5.04
N GLU A 82 6.27 4.57 -4.64
CA GLU A 82 7.13 3.82 -5.57
C GLU A 82 6.31 2.92 -6.50
N LEU A 83 5.32 2.19 -5.97
CA LEU A 83 4.41 1.39 -6.77
C LEU A 83 3.56 2.23 -7.73
N GLY A 84 3.14 3.42 -7.31
CA GLY A 84 2.42 4.35 -8.19
C GLY A 84 3.28 4.81 -9.38
N ALA A 85 4.55 5.13 -9.14
CA ALA A 85 5.50 5.46 -10.19
C ALA A 85 5.75 4.26 -11.12
N PHE A 86 5.91 3.06 -10.55
CA PHE A 86 6.08 1.83 -11.31
C PHE A 86 4.86 1.52 -12.19
N ALA A 87 3.64 1.64 -11.66
CA ALA A 87 2.40 1.47 -12.43
C ALA A 87 2.32 2.43 -13.62
N GLY A 88 2.78 3.68 -13.45
CA GLY A 88 2.88 4.65 -14.54
C GLY A 88 3.80 4.17 -15.67
N VAL A 89 5.00 3.69 -15.33
CA VAL A 89 5.96 3.16 -16.32
C VAL A 89 5.40 1.92 -17.04
N VAL A 90 4.74 1.03 -16.30
CA VAL A 90 4.12 -0.17 -16.87
C VAL A 90 2.99 0.21 -17.83
N ARG A 91 2.11 1.13 -17.43
CA ARG A 91 1.03 1.63 -18.29
C ARG A 91 1.56 2.27 -19.58
N ASP A 92 2.61 3.08 -19.50
CA ASP A 92 3.23 3.68 -20.69
C ASP A 92 3.82 2.61 -21.63
N ALA A 93 4.26 1.46 -21.10
CA ALA A 93 4.75 0.34 -21.88
C ALA A 93 3.60 -0.46 -22.52
N GLU A 94 2.53 -0.72 -21.77
CA GLU A 94 1.28 -1.33 -22.25
C GLU A 94 0.70 -0.51 -23.41
N GLU A 95 0.59 0.82 -23.27
CA GLU A 95 0.07 1.73 -24.29
C GLU A 95 0.93 1.72 -25.57
N ARG A 96 2.26 1.70 -25.45
CA ARG A 96 3.18 1.61 -26.60
C ARG A 96 3.05 0.28 -27.35
N GLN A 97 2.89 -0.83 -26.62
CA GLN A 97 2.70 -2.14 -27.23
C GLN A 97 1.36 -2.22 -27.96
N HIS A 98 0.30 -1.63 -27.41
CA HIS A 98 -1.01 -1.57 -28.06
C HIS A 98 -0.97 -0.68 -29.31
N GLY A 99 -0.25 0.46 -29.27
CA GLY A 99 -0.09 1.35 -30.42
C GLY A 99 0.82 0.80 -31.53
N ALA A 100 1.75 -0.10 -31.21
CA ALA A 100 2.64 -0.77 -32.17
C ALA A 100 2.03 -2.03 -32.81
N GLY A 101 0.79 -2.39 -32.43
CA GLY A 101 0.03 -3.52 -32.98
C GLY A 101 -0.82 -3.21 -34.22
N LEU A 102 -0.54 -2.10 -34.92
CA LEU A 102 -1.00 -1.80 -36.28
C LEU A 102 0.08 -2.17 -37.30
#